data_AF-A0A439KIT7-F1
#
_entry.id   AF-A0A439KIT7-F1
#
_cell.length_a   1.000
_cell.length_b   1.000
_cell.length_c   1.000
_cell.angle_alpha   90.00
_cell.angle_beta   90.00
_cell.angle_gamma   90.00
#
_symmetry.space_group_name_H-M   'P 1'
#
loop_
_entity.id
_entity.type
_entity.pdbx_description
1 polymer ?
#
loop_
_entity_poly.entity_id
_entity_poly.type
_entity_poly.pdbx_seq_one_letter_code
_entity_poly.pdbx_strand_id
1 'polypeptide(L)'
;DRIIVGEVRGAEALDMLKAWNTGHPGGIATVHANSARSALYRIEQLAQEAVVTVPRRLIAEAIDLIVFIAGRGSSRHIDAIAEVTGLDGSGDYAVAPLTLSQLQQL
;
A
#
# COMPACT_ATOMS: atom_id res chain seq x y z
N ASP A 1 -5.42 -18.39 -1.77
CA ASP A 1 -4.44 -17.90 -2.77
C ASP A 1 -3.99 -16.48 -2.46
N ARG A 2 -2.78 -16.13 -2.88
CA ARG A 2 -2.14 -14.81 -2.71
C ARG A 2 -1.42 -14.44 -3.99
N ILE A 3 -1.49 -13.18 -4.40
CA ILE A 3 -0.76 -12.68 -5.57
C ILE A 3 0.41 -11.83 -5.09
N ILE A 4 1.63 -12.17 -5.50
CA ILE A 4 2.83 -11.42 -5.18
C ILE A 4 3.29 -10.68 -6.43
N VAL A 5 3.45 -9.37 -6.32
CA VAL A 5 4.02 -8.53 -7.38
C VAL A 5 5.38 -8.03 -6.90
N GLY A 6 6.45 -8.33 -7.64
CA GLY A 6 7.80 -7.97 -7.22
C GLY A 6 7.95 -6.48 -6.97
N GLU A 7 7.65 -5.66 -7.98
CA GLU A 7 7.61 -4.19 -7.90
C GLU A 7 6.54 -3.66 -8.84
N VAL A 8 5.70 -2.74 -8.35
CA VAL A 8 4.67 -2.04 -9.15
C VAL A 8 5.24 -0.72 -9.65
N ARG A 9 5.23 -0.51 -10.96
CA ARG A 9 5.93 0.56 -11.66
C ARG A 9 5.06 1.33 -12.65
N GLY A 10 3.87 0.84 -12.99
CA GLY A 10 2.95 1.46 -13.95
C GLY A 10 1.47 1.12 -13.73
N ALA A 11 0.70 1.28 -14.80
CA ALA A 11 -0.73 0.98 -14.90
C ALA A 11 -1.19 -0.38 -14.31
N GLU A 12 -0.31 -1.39 -14.21
CA GLU A 12 -0.62 -2.69 -13.62
C GLU A 12 -1.05 -2.61 -12.15
N ALA A 13 -0.80 -1.47 -11.48
CA ALA A 13 -1.31 -1.19 -10.14
C ALA A 13 -2.83 -1.40 -10.04
N LEU A 14 -3.60 -0.98 -11.04
CA LEU A 14 -5.06 -1.13 -11.01
C LEU A 14 -5.49 -2.60 -11.12
N ASP A 15 -4.81 -3.37 -11.96
CA ASP A 15 -5.11 -4.80 -12.13
C ASP A 15 -4.74 -5.59 -10.88
N MET A 16 -3.61 -5.26 -10.25
CA MET A 16 -3.22 -5.82 -8.95
C MET A 16 -4.29 -5.55 -7.87
N LEU A 17 -4.72 -4.28 -7.72
CA LEU A 17 -5.74 -3.89 -6.74
C LEU A 17 -7.07 -4.63 -6.96
N LYS A 18 -7.51 -4.73 -8.22
CA LYS A 18 -8.73 -5.50 -8.55
C LYS A 18 -8.55 -6.97 -8.20
N ALA A 19 -7.43 -7.58 -8.58
CA ALA A 19 -7.16 -8.99 -8.33
C ALA A 19 -7.15 -9.33 -6.83
N TRP A 20 -6.60 -8.45 -6.00
CA TRP A 20 -6.62 -8.57 -4.53
C TRP A 20 -8.03 -8.44 -3.93
N ASN A 21 -8.93 -7.70 -4.58
CA ASN A 21 -10.30 -7.51 -4.11
C ASN A 21 -11.31 -8.52 -4.67
N THR A 22 -11.03 -9.19 -5.80
CA THR A 22 -12.04 -10.00 -6.53
C THR A 22 -11.60 -11.44 -6.82
N GLY A 23 -11.13 -12.17 -5.80
CA GLY A 23 -10.89 -13.62 -5.90
C GLY A 23 -9.59 -14.14 -5.29
N HIS A 24 -8.64 -13.25 -4.96
CA HIS A 24 -7.42 -13.61 -4.24
C HIS A 24 -7.31 -12.68 -3.02
N PRO A 25 -7.59 -13.14 -1.78
CA PRO A 25 -7.65 -12.23 -0.64
C PRO A 25 -6.26 -11.68 -0.30
N GLY A 26 -5.91 -10.57 -0.94
CA GLY A 26 -4.65 -9.85 -0.76
C GLY A 26 -3.41 -10.49 -1.36
N GLY A 27 -2.28 -9.89 -1.00
CA GLY A 27 -0.98 -10.21 -1.56
C GLY A 27 0.12 -9.34 -0.97
N ILE A 28 1.28 -9.35 -1.63
CA ILE A 28 2.40 -8.49 -1.26
C ILE A 28 2.90 -7.83 -2.54
N ALA A 29 3.18 -6.54 -2.46
CA ALA A 29 3.88 -5.84 -3.50
C ALA A 29 4.92 -4.87 -2.93
N THR A 30 5.91 -4.53 -3.75
CA THR A 30 6.79 -3.39 -3.45
C THR A 30 6.52 -2.23 -4.39
N VAL A 31 6.76 -1.02 -3.90
CA VAL A 31 6.63 0.21 -4.66
C VAL A 31 7.66 1.21 -4.13
N HIS A 32 8.23 2.03 -5.01
CA HIS A 32 9.12 3.09 -4.60
C HIS A 32 8.34 4.27 -4.01
N ALA A 33 8.60 4.60 -2.75
CA ALA A 33 7.95 5.68 -2.02
C ALA A 33 8.91 6.30 -1.00
N ASN A 34 8.60 7.51 -0.52
CA ASN A 34 9.45 8.27 0.42
C ASN A 34 8.95 8.21 1.88
N SER A 35 7.84 7.52 2.12
CA SER A 35 7.22 7.27 3.43
C SER A 35 6.10 6.24 3.26
N ALA A 36 5.61 5.68 4.37
CA ALA A 36 4.47 4.76 4.34
C ALA A 36 3.24 5.39 3.65
N ARG A 37 2.81 6.59 4.06
CA ARG A 37 1.65 7.28 3.46
C ARG A 37 1.87 7.59 1.98
N SER A 38 3.08 7.99 1.59
CA SER A 38 3.36 8.30 0.18
C SER A 38 3.30 7.08 -0.74
N ALA A 39 3.41 5.85 -0.19
CA ALA A 39 3.22 4.63 -0.97
C ALA A 39 1.77 4.52 -1.50
N LEU A 40 0.77 4.93 -0.72
CA LEU A 40 -0.63 4.94 -1.15
C LEU A 40 -0.86 5.95 -2.28
N TYR A 41 -0.33 7.16 -2.15
CA TYR A 41 -0.37 8.15 -3.25
C TYR A 41 0.38 7.65 -4.49
N ARG A 42 1.48 6.90 -4.31
CA ARG A 42 2.21 6.34 -5.44
C ARG A 42 1.37 5.27 -6.16
N ILE A 43 0.73 4.36 -5.43
CA ILE A 43 -0.19 3.38 -6.00
C ILE A 43 -1.35 4.07 -6.71
N GLU A 44 -1.91 5.13 -6.13
CA GLU A 44 -2.93 5.95 -6.78
C GLU A 44 -2.45 6.54 -8.10
N GLN A 45 -1.27 7.18 -8.12
CA GLN A 45 -0.68 7.73 -9.34
C GLN A 45 -0.45 6.67 -10.42
N LEU A 46 0.02 5.48 -10.04
CA LEU A 46 0.26 4.39 -10.98
C LEU A 46 -1.07 3.83 -11.53
N ALA A 47 -2.08 3.67 -10.69
CA ALA A 47 -3.42 3.24 -11.12
C ALA A 47 -4.08 4.29 -12.04
N GLN A 48 -3.79 5.58 -11.83
CA GLN A 48 -4.28 6.70 -12.63
C GLN A 48 -3.78 6.64 -14.09
N GLU A 49 -2.72 5.89 -14.38
CA GLU A 49 -2.28 5.64 -15.76
C GLU A 49 -3.31 4.78 -16.55
N ALA A 50 -4.15 4.01 -15.86
CA ALA A 50 -5.14 3.11 -16.46
C ALA A 50 -6.58 3.64 -16.43
N VAL A 51 -6.89 4.64 -15.61
CA VAL A 51 -8.26 5.15 -15.40
C VAL A 51 -8.28 6.65 -15.12
N VAL A 52 -9.35 7.34 -15.53
CA VAL A 52 -9.50 8.80 -15.37
C VAL A 52 -9.74 9.22 -13.92
N THR A 53 -10.42 8.40 -13.13
CA THR A 53 -10.65 8.67 -11.71
C THR A 53 -10.32 7.42 -10.93
N VAL A 54 -9.26 7.47 -10.12
CA VAL A 54 -8.89 6.34 -9.28
C VAL A 54 -9.83 6.25 -8.08
N PRO A 55 -10.47 5.09 -7.85
CA PRO A 55 -11.28 4.90 -6.66
C PRO A 55 -10.38 4.69 -5.44
N ARG A 56 -10.02 5.76 -4.71
CA ARG A 56 -9.16 5.68 -3.50
C ARG A 56 -9.64 4.65 -2.47
N ARG A 57 -10.95 4.46 -2.37
CA ARG A 57 -11.54 3.43 -1.50
C ARG A 57 -11.08 2.02 -1.88
N LEU A 58 -10.95 1.72 -3.17
CA LEU A 58 -10.40 0.44 -3.65
C LEU A 58 -8.99 0.20 -3.10
N ILE A 59 -8.16 1.24 -3.09
CA ILE A 59 -6.78 1.18 -2.59
C ILE A 59 -6.80 0.95 -1.08
N ALA A 60 -7.60 1.73 -0.35
CA ALA A 60 -7.69 1.66 1.10
C ALA A 60 -8.33 0.35 1.61
N GLU A 61 -9.16 -0.32 0.80
CA GLU A 61 -9.73 -1.64 1.10
C GLU A 61 -8.80 -2.80 0.70
N ALA A 62 -7.91 -2.60 -0.29
CA ALA A 62 -7.02 -3.65 -0.78
C ALA A 62 -5.69 -3.74 -0.02
N ILE A 63 -5.26 -2.64 0.63
CA ILE A 63 -3.97 -2.54 1.30
C ILE A 63 -4.22 -2.37 2.79
N ASP A 64 -3.93 -3.40 3.58
CA ASP A 64 -4.10 -3.35 5.04
C ASP A 64 -2.90 -2.75 5.76
N LEU A 65 -1.68 -3.02 5.28
CA LEU A 65 -0.44 -2.73 6.00
C LEU A 65 0.68 -2.29 5.05
N ILE A 66 1.48 -1.33 5.51
CA ILE A 66 2.61 -0.77 4.78
C ILE A 66 3.85 -0.89 5.64
N VAL A 67 4.88 -1.57 5.13
CA VAL A 67 6.21 -1.58 5.73
C VAL A 67 7.11 -0.65 4.93
N PHE A 68 7.49 0.47 5.51
CA PHE A 68 8.40 1.43 4.90
C PHE A 68 9.84 1.12 5.30
N ILE A 69 10.69 0.88 4.30
CA ILE A 69 12.10 0.58 4.49
C ILE A 69 12.93 1.78 4.03
N ALA A 70 13.71 2.35 4.94
CA ALA A 70 14.60 3.47 4.67
C ALA A 70 16.07 3.04 4.71
N GLY A 71 16.97 3.99 4.46
CA GLY A 71 18.41 3.75 4.41
C GLY A 71 18.89 3.16 3.09
N ARG A 72 20.22 2.96 2.98
CA ARG A 72 20.88 2.42 1.79
C ARG A 72 22.02 1.48 2.20
N GLY A 73 22.23 0.42 1.43
CA GLY A 73 23.27 -0.57 1.76
C GLY A 73 23.07 -1.17 3.15
N SER A 74 24.10 -1.12 3.99
CA SER A 74 24.07 -1.66 5.36
C SER A 74 23.23 -0.84 6.35
N SER A 75 22.85 0.40 6.03
CA SER A 75 21.97 1.20 6.89
C SER A 75 20.48 0.94 6.64
N ARG A 76 20.14 -0.04 5.79
CA ARG A 76 18.77 -0.37 5.43
C ARG A 76 18.03 -0.94 6.65
N HIS A 77 16.90 -0.33 7.00
CA HIS A 77 16.10 -0.71 8.17
C HIS A 77 14.62 -0.43 7.93
N ILE A 78 13.75 -1.10 8.69
CA ILE A 78 12.33 -0.76 8.74
C ILE A 78 12.21 0.54 9.54
N ASP A 79 11.79 1.61 8.88
CA ASP A 79 11.63 2.95 9.47
C ASP A 79 10.21 3.14 10.02
N ALA A 80 9.21 2.59 9.33
CA ALA A 80 7.83 2.60 9.80
C ALA A 80 7.06 1.35 9.39
N ILE A 81 6.13 0.94 10.24
CA ILE A 81 5.06 0.01 9.90
C ILE A 81 3.74 0.73 10.18
N ALA A 82 2.86 0.80 9.19
CA ALA A 82 1.60 1.52 9.29
C ALA A 82 0.43 0.64 8.85
N GLU A 83 -0.65 0.68 9.61
CA GLU A 83 -1.95 0.14 9.23
C GLU A 83 -2.69 1.19 8.40
N VAL A 84 -3.38 0.75 7.35
CA VAL A 84 -4.30 1.59 6.58
C VAL A 84 -5.69 1.42 7.19
N THR A 85 -6.26 2.51 7.70
CA THR A 85 -7.55 2.48 8.41
C THR A 85 -8.71 3.00 7.57
N GLY A 86 -8.49 3.15 6.26
CA GLY A 86 -9.47 3.64 5.30
C GLY A 86 -9.15 5.04 4.78
N LEU A 87 -10.20 5.85 4.63
CA LEU A 87 -10.12 7.25 4.25
C LEU A 87 -10.63 8.14 5.39
N ASP A 88 -10.02 9.31 5.59
CA ASP A 88 -10.47 10.29 6.58
C ASP A 88 -11.65 11.14 6.08
N GLY A 89 -12.13 12.07 6.92
CA GLY A 89 -13.25 12.94 6.60
C GLY A 89 -13.04 13.89 5.41
N SER A 90 -11.80 14.05 4.94
CA SER A 90 -11.45 14.80 3.72
C SER A 90 -11.33 13.92 2.48
N GLY A 91 -11.45 12.60 2.62
CA GLY A 91 -11.22 11.63 1.55
C GLY A 91 -9.74 11.35 1.29
N ASP A 92 -8.86 11.70 2.23
CA ASP A 92 -7.44 11.36 2.18
C ASP A 92 -7.16 10.04 2.90
N TYR A 93 -6.02 9.39 2.64
CA TYR A 93 -5.70 8.09 3.24
C TYR A 93 -5.47 8.19 4.75
N ALA A 94 -6.26 7.48 5.53
CA ALA A 94 -6.04 7.34 6.97
C ALA A 94 -5.04 6.21 7.23
N VAL A 95 -3.96 6.53 7.95
CA VAL A 95 -2.93 5.55 8.34
C VAL A 95 -2.59 5.73 9.81
N ALA A 96 -2.39 4.61 10.52
CA ALA A 96 -2.00 4.58 11.92
C ALA A 96 -0.64 3.88 12.07
N PRO A 97 0.34 4.47 12.76
CA PRO A 97 1.60 3.77 13.04
C PRO A 97 1.33 2.58 13.95
N LEU A 98 1.92 1.43 13.62
CA LEU A 98 1.87 0.23 14.44
C LEU A 98 3.10 0.14 15.34
N THR A 99 2.84 -0.03 16.63
CA THR A 99 3.87 -0.34 17.63
C THR A 99 4.22 -1.83 17.59
N LEU A 100 5.39 -2.17 18.13
CA LEU A 100 5.81 -3.58 18.25
C LEU A 100 4.80 -4.43 19.03
N SER A 101 4.18 -3.88 20.08
CA SER A 101 3.16 -4.58 20.85
C SER A 101 1.88 -4.84 20.05
N GLN A 102 1.49 -3.92 19.16
CA GLN A 102 0.35 -4.12 18.26
C GLN A 102 0.67 -5.18 17.20
N LEU A 103 1.90 -5.20 16.68
CA LEU A 103 2.33 -6.20 15.69
C LEU A 103 2.36 -7.63 16.23
N GLN A 104 2.63 -7.80 17.53
CA GLN A 104 2.61 -9.12 18.19
C GLN A 104 1.20 -9.68 18.39
N GLN A 105 0.16 -8.87 18.14
CA GLN A 105 -1.25 -9.23 18.33
C GLN A 105 -1.99 -9.46 17.00
N LEU A 106 -1.34 -9.20 15.86
CA LEU A 106 -1.83 -9.55 14.51
C LEU A 106 -1.59 -11.03 14.22
#